data_AF-A0A2G4R9J1-F1
#
_entry.id   AF-A0A2G4R9J1-F1
#
_cell.length_a   1.000
_cell.length_b   1.000
_cell.length_c   1.000
_cell.angle_alpha   90.00
_cell.angle_beta   90.00
_cell.angle_gamma   90.00
#
_symmetry.space_group_name_H-M   'P 1'
#
loop_
_entity.id
_entity.type
_entity.pdbx_description
1 polymer ?
#
loop_
_entity_poly.entity_id
_entity_poly.type
_entity_poly.pdbx_seq_one_letter_code
_entity_poly.pdbx_strand_id
1 'polypeptide(L)'
;YLERFLSDGLIVEVTHRTARRLFALKELEPLREIVRPPKRPLPGRKRGRPRKSESQETTPPEEDLDIRPPGPVPTFAPINYEELERAIENAERIIRRYRAD
;
A
#
# COMPACT_ATOMS: atom_id res chain seq x y z
N TYR A 1 -2.66 20.45 -5.86
CA TYR A 1 -2.51 20.03 -4.45
C TYR A 1 -1.25 19.19 -4.23
N LEU A 2 -1.01 18.13 -5.01
CA LEU A 2 0.20 17.30 -4.89
C LEU A 2 1.52 18.02 -5.21
N GLU A 3 1.49 19.07 -6.03
CA GLU A 3 2.65 19.91 -6.39
C GLU A 3 3.42 20.43 -5.17
N ARG A 4 2.72 20.75 -4.06
CA ARG A 4 3.36 21.21 -2.82
C ARG A 4 4.14 20.10 -2.12
N PHE A 5 3.59 18.89 -2.06
CA PHE A 5 4.29 17.74 -1.49
C PHE A 5 5.48 17.30 -2.37
N LEU A 6 5.37 17.54 -3.69
CA LEU A 6 6.47 17.34 -4.63
C LEU A 6 7.58 18.38 -4.39
N SER A 7 7.24 19.66 -4.18
CA SER A 7 8.22 20.70 -3.86
C SER A 7 8.87 20.49 -2.49
N ASP A 8 8.11 19.99 -1.52
CA ASP A 8 8.58 19.68 -0.17
C ASP A 8 9.37 18.35 -0.14
N GLY A 9 9.46 17.64 -1.27
CA GLY A 9 10.22 16.39 -1.41
C GLY A 9 9.63 15.19 -0.67
N LEU A 10 8.37 15.26 -0.26
CA LEU A 10 7.67 14.19 0.47
C LEU A 10 7.18 13.08 -0.46
N ILE A 11 6.88 13.44 -1.71
CA ILE A 11 6.47 12.51 -2.76
C ILE A 11 7.36 12.65 -3.99
N VAL A 12 7.46 11.57 -4.77
CA VAL A 12 8.17 11.50 -6.04
C VAL A 12 7.21 11.08 -7.15
N GLU A 13 7.37 11.66 -8.34
CA GLU A 13 6.63 11.22 -9.51
C GLU A 13 7.19 9.88 -10.01
N VAL A 14 6.34 8.87 -10.14
CA VAL A 14 6.74 7.47 -10.42
C VAL A 14 6.42 7.05 -11.86
N THR A 15 5.58 7.80 -12.56
CA THR A 15 5.14 7.47 -13.91
C THR A 15 6.05 7.97 -15.02
N HIS A 16 6.12 7.19 -16.09
CA HIS A 16 6.84 7.53 -17.32
C HIS A 16 5.98 8.24 -18.38
N ARG A 17 4.69 8.51 -18.12
CA ARG A 17 3.75 9.11 -19.08
C ARG A 17 3.10 10.37 -18.52
N THR A 18 3.03 11.41 -19.33
CA THR A 18 2.53 12.74 -18.95
C THR A 18 1.02 12.79 -18.71
N ALA A 19 0.23 11.95 -19.38
CA ALA A 19 -1.24 12.00 -19.29
C ALA A 19 -1.83 11.42 -17.99
N ARG A 20 -1.06 10.63 -17.23
CA ARG A 20 -1.52 10.01 -15.97
C ARG A 20 -0.34 9.95 -15.00
N ARG A 21 -0.10 11.06 -14.32
CA ARG A 21 0.96 11.22 -13.30
C ARG A 21 0.58 10.42 -12.05
N LEU A 22 1.45 9.52 -11.60
CA LEU A 22 1.34 8.85 -10.30
C LEU A 22 2.47 9.32 -9.40
N PHE A 23 2.17 9.44 -8.12
CA PHE A 23 3.12 9.85 -7.11
C PHE A 23 3.20 8.79 -6.01
N ALA A 24 4.38 8.57 -5.48
CA ALA A 24 4.60 7.73 -4.31
C ALA A 24 5.37 8.52 -3.24
N LEU A 25 5.38 8.01 -2.01
CA LEU A 25 6.23 8.57 -0.96
C LEU A 25 7.71 8.46 -1.35
N LYS A 26 8.55 9.35 -0.82
CA LYS A 26 9.99 9.41 -1.11
C LYS A 26 10.70 8.05 -0.98
N GLU A 27 10.36 7.28 0.04
CA GLU A 27 10.95 5.95 0.31
C GLU A 27 10.50 4.86 -0.69
N LEU A 28 9.51 5.15 -1.54
CA LEU A 28 8.97 4.24 -2.54
C LEU A 28 9.39 4.62 -3.96
N GLU A 29 10.47 5.40 -4.10
CA GLU A 29 11.06 5.74 -5.40
C GLU A 29 11.35 4.52 -6.32
N PRO A 30 11.79 3.35 -5.80
CA PRO A 30 12.01 2.16 -6.64
C PRO A 30 10.79 1.68 -7.44
N LEU A 31 9.57 2.10 -7.07
CA LEU A 31 8.36 1.80 -7.85
C LEU A 31 8.46 2.28 -9.31
N ARG A 32 9.35 3.25 -9.61
CA ARG A 32 9.62 3.73 -10.98
C ARG A 32 10.02 2.61 -11.92
N GLU A 33 10.68 1.58 -11.42
CA GLU A 33 11.17 0.46 -12.20
C GLU A 33 10.07 -0.53 -12.58
N ILE A 34 9.04 -0.63 -11.73
CA ILE A 34 7.91 -1.55 -11.86
C ILE A 34 6.79 -0.91 -12.70
N VAL A 35 6.51 0.38 -12.50
CA VAL A 35 5.45 1.13 -13.21
C VAL A 35 5.90 1.48 -14.64
N ARG A 36 6.27 0.49 -15.44
CA ARG A 36 6.66 0.70 -16.85
C ARG A 36 5.43 0.98 -17.72
N PRO A 37 5.57 1.80 -18.78
CA PRO A 37 4.55 1.90 -19.81
C PRO A 37 4.18 0.50 -20.34
N PRO A 38 2.89 0.25 -20.64
CA PRO A 38 2.47 -1.04 -21.19
C PRO A 38 3.29 -1.38 -22.44
N LYS A 39 3.78 -2.63 -22.53
CA LYS A 39 4.50 -3.10 -23.73
C LYS A 39 3.61 -2.91 -24.96
N ARG A 40 4.08 -2.10 -25.90
CA ARG A 40 3.41 -1.91 -27.19
C ARG A 40 3.68 -3.13 -28.08
N PRO A 41 2.70 -3.56 -28.89
CA PRO A 41 2.95 -4.58 -29.89
C PRO A 41 4.03 -4.09 -30.86
N LEU A 42 4.91 -5.00 -31.31
CA LEU A 42 5.90 -4.68 -32.33
C LEU A 42 5.19 -4.24 -33.63
N PRO A 43 5.67 -3.19 -34.30
CA PRO A 43 5.10 -2.76 -35.57
C PRO A 43 5.14 -3.92 -36.58
N GLY A 44 4.01 -4.19 -37.24
CA GLY A 44 3.85 -5.31 -38.20
C GLY A 44 3.43 -6.65 -37.58
N ARG A 45 3.32 -6.77 -36.25
CA ARG A 45 2.75 -7.96 -35.60
C ARG A 45 1.40 -7.63 -34.98
N LYS A 46 0.33 -8.35 -35.38
CA LYS A 46 -0.96 -8.28 -34.68
C LYS A 46 -0.79 -8.71 -33.22
N ARG A 47 -1.60 -8.16 -32.31
CA ARG A 47 -1.73 -8.70 -30.95
C ARG A 47 -2.10 -10.18 -31.08
N GLY A 48 -1.14 -11.07 -30.87
CA GLY A 48 -1.40 -12.50 -30.79
C GLY A 48 -2.25 -12.80 -29.57
N ARG A 49 -2.82 -14.01 -29.51
CA ARG A 49 -3.36 -14.53 -28.24
C ARG A 49 -2.24 -14.46 -27.19
N PRO A 50 -2.50 -13.91 -25.99
CA PRO A 50 -1.53 -13.93 -24.91
C PRO A 50 -0.98 -15.35 -24.75
N ARG A 51 0.35 -15.51 -24.74
CA ARG A 51 0.94 -16.82 -24.45
C ARG A 51 0.58 -17.17 -23.01
N LYS A 52 0.15 -18.41 -22.75
CA LYS A 52 -0.14 -18.88 -21.38
C LYS A 52 1.06 -18.74 -20.43
N SER A 53 2.28 -18.61 -20.97
CA SER A 53 3.53 -18.43 -20.23
C SER A 53 3.91 -16.97 -19.96
N GLU A 54 3.15 -15.99 -20.45
CA GLU A 54 3.39 -14.56 -20.18
C GLU A 54 2.58 -14.03 -18.99
N SER A 55 1.84 -14.91 -18.29
CA SER A 55 1.61 -14.67 -16.87
C SER A 55 2.98 -14.53 -16.25
N GLN A 56 3.29 -13.34 -15.74
CA GLN A 56 4.51 -13.10 -14.98
C GLN A 56 4.62 -14.25 -13.99
N GLU A 57 5.59 -15.11 -14.25
CA GLU A 57 5.96 -16.22 -13.41
C GLU A 57 6.60 -15.56 -12.19
N THR A 58 5.74 -15.11 -11.29
CA THR A 58 6.05 -14.75 -9.91
C THR A 58 5.92 -16.02 -9.07
N THR A 59 6.24 -17.19 -9.62
CA THR A 59 6.54 -18.34 -8.78
C THR A 59 7.86 -17.97 -8.09
N PRO A 60 7.87 -17.81 -6.77
CA PRO A 60 9.12 -17.83 -6.03
C PRO A 60 9.87 -19.13 -6.40
N PRO A 61 11.19 -19.21 -6.21
CA PRO A 61 11.86 -20.49 -6.21
C PRO A 61 11.04 -21.47 -5.36
N GLU A 62 10.82 -22.69 -5.84
CA GLU A 62 10.29 -23.77 -5.01
C GLU A 62 11.35 -24.06 -3.94
N GLU A 63 11.38 -23.22 -2.91
CA GLU A 63 11.97 -23.59 -1.63
C GLU A 63 11.12 -24.76 -1.13
N ASP A 64 11.78 -25.84 -0.70
CA ASP A 64 11.15 -26.92 0.08
C ASP A 64 10.58 -26.30 1.36
N LEU A 65 9.39 -25.70 1.24
CA LEU A 65 8.64 -25.22 2.39
C LEU A 65 8.19 -26.48 3.12
N ASP A 66 8.79 -26.74 4.27
CA ASP A 66 8.27 -27.71 5.24
C ASP A 66 6.86 -27.24 5.62
N ILE A 67 5.84 -27.76 4.91
CA ILE A 67 4.43 -27.49 5.14
C ILE A 67 4.01 -28.23 6.42
N ARG A 68 4.60 -27.84 7.54
CA ARG A 68 4.13 -28.27 8.85
C ARG A 68 2.79 -27.59 9.08
N PRO A 69 1.75 -28.32 9.52
CA PRO A 69 0.48 -27.69 9.86
C PRO A 69 0.73 -26.58 10.87
N PRO A 70 0.10 -25.39 10.69
CA PRO A 70 0.30 -24.28 11.60
C PRO A 70 -0.02 -24.73 13.02
N GLY A 71 0.90 -24.47 13.95
CA GLY A 71 0.67 -24.70 15.37
C GLY A 71 -0.54 -23.90 15.88
N PRO A 72 -1.07 -24.23 17.07
CA PRO A 72 -2.18 -23.51 17.65
C PRO A 72 -1.87 -22.01 17.72
N VAL A 73 -2.80 -21.20 17.22
CA VAL A 73 -2.68 -19.73 17.25
C VAL A 73 -2.64 -19.29 18.71
N PRO A 74 -1.69 -18.43 19.12
CA PRO A 74 -1.69 -17.90 20.47
C PRO A 74 -2.99 -17.13 20.70
N THR A 75 -3.79 -17.59 21.65
CA THR A 75 -4.97 -16.86 22.13
C THR A 75 -4.46 -15.66 22.93
N PHE A 76 -4.63 -14.46 22.39
CA PHE A 76 -4.36 -13.25 23.16
C PHE A 76 -5.36 -13.13 24.30
N ALA A 77 -4.89 -12.70 25.47
CA ALA A 77 -5.79 -12.29 26.54
C ALA A 77 -6.68 -11.14 26.04
N PRO A 78 -7.93 -11.05 26.50
CA PRO A 78 -8.78 -9.89 26.21
C PRO A 78 -8.07 -8.58 26.56
N ILE A 79 -8.13 -7.61 25.65
CA ILE A 79 -7.54 -6.28 25.87
C ILE A 79 -8.38 -5.57 26.93
N ASN A 80 -7.74 -5.03 27.96
CA ASN A 80 -8.39 -4.18 28.97
C ASN A 80 -8.55 -2.76 28.42
N TYR A 81 -9.80 -2.28 28.29
CA TYR A 81 -10.13 -0.95 27.78
C TYR A 81 -10.55 0.07 28.86
N GLU A 82 -10.47 -0.27 30.16
CA GLU A 82 -10.90 0.61 31.26
C GLU A 82 -10.19 1.98 31.24
N GLU A 83 -8.91 2.01 30.88
CA GLU A 83 -8.14 3.26 30.77
C GLU A 83 -8.66 4.14 29.62
N LEU A 84 -9.02 3.52 28.49
CA LEU A 84 -9.59 4.21 27.34
C LEU A 84 -10.95 4.80 27.67
N GLU A 85 -11.82 4.04 28.36
CA GLU A 85 -13.13 4.53 28.81
C GLU A 85 -12.99 5.75 29.73
N ARG A 86 -12.08 5.70 30.70
CA ARG A 86 -11.80 6.84 31.59
C ARG A 86 -11.29 8.07 30.83
N ALA A 87 -10.45 7.86 29.81
CA ALA A 87 -9.94 8.95 28.98
C ALA A 87 -11.08 9.62 28.17
N ILE A 88 -11.98 8.81 27.60
CA ILE A 88 -13.16 9.29 26.86
C ILE A 88 -14.08 10.09 27.78
N GLU A 89 -14.42 9.59 28.97
CA GLU A 89 -15.27 10.30 29.93
C GLU A 89 -14.67 11.66 30.34
N ASN A 90 -13.35 11.70 30.55
CA ASN A 90 -12.66 12.94 30.89
C ASN A 90 -12.72 13.95 29.73
N ALA A 91 -12.46 13.50 28.51
CA ALA A 91 -12.55 14.34 27.32
C ALA A 91 -13.98 14.90 27.14
N GLU A 92 -15.00 14.06 27.30
CA GLU A 92 -16.40 14.49 27.24
C GLU A 92 -16.73 15.54 28.30
N ARG A 93 -16.26 15.36 29.55
CA ARG A 93 -16.47 16.32 30.64
C ARG A 93 -15.88 17.68 30.30
N ILE A 94 -14.67 17.70 29.75
CA ILE A 94 -13.99 18.92 29.31
C ILE A 94 -14.79 19.59 28.20
N ILE A 95 -15.20 18.84 27.16
CA ILE A 95 -15.98 19.37 26.03
C ILE A 95 -17.31 19.97 26.50
N ARG A 96 -18.03 19.30 27.40
CA ARG A 96 -19.30 19.80 27.94
C ARG A 96 -19.11 21.09 28.72
N ARG A 97 -18.04 21.21 29.51
CA ARG A 97 -17.70 22.44 30.24
C ARG A 97 -17.50 23.61 29.28
N TYR A 98 -16.71 23.43 28.23
CA TYR A 98 -16.43 24.48 27.25
C TYR A 98 -17.60 24.83 26.31
N ARG A 99 -18.65 24.00 26.23
CA ARG A 99 -19.87 24.29 25.46
C ARG A 99 -20.96 24.98 26.28
N ALA A 100 -20.82 25.01 27.61
CA ALA A 100 -21.78 25.64 28.51
C ALA A 100 -21.41 27.10 28.85
N ASP A 101 -20.19 27.53 28.48
CA ASP A 101 -19.72 28.92 28.47
C ASP A 101 -19.92 29.54 27.07
#